data_AF-A0A353B129-F1
#
_entry.id   AF-A0A353B129-F1
#
_cell.length_a   1.000
_cell.length_b   1.000
_cell.length_c   1.000
_cell.angle_alpha   90.00
_cell.angle_beta   90.00
_cell.angle_gamma   90.00
#
_symmetry.space_group_name_H-M   'P 1'
#
loop_
_entity.id
_entity.type
_entity.pdbx_description
1 polymer ?
#
loop_
_entity_poly.entity_id
_entity_poly.type
_entity_poly.pdbx_seq_one_letter_code
_entity_poly.pdbx_strand_id
1 'polypeptide(L)'
;ATDVVGRGIDVSTVSHIINYDIPLDCDDYVHRVGRTGRMGRDGIAFTFVTPDEGQQLTAIELNINKLLKRDGFESSEPVKEKRESVEAEVAEVAPKRKRLFPIKRKASQRLKRVGARNG
;
A
#
# COMPACT_ATOMS: atom_id res chain seq x y z
N ALA A 1 -12.22 -0.94 1.46
CA ALA A 1 -13.36 -1.53 2.15
C ALA A 1 -13.06 -1.34 3.62
N THR A 2 -13.62 -0.30 4.20
CA THR A 2 -13.81 -0.29 5.65
C THR A 2 -14.89 -1.32 5.93
N ASP A 3 -14.49 -2.46 6.48
CA ASP A 3 -15.37 -3.54 6.92
C ASP A 3 -16.22 -3.04 8.09
N VAL A 4 -17.33 -2.36 7.77
CA VAL A 4 -18.33 -1.97 8.76
C VAL A 4 -19.71 -2.23 8.18
N VAL A 5 -20.15 -3.49 8.24
CA VAL A 5 -21.57 -3.79 8.39
C VAL A 5 -21.72 -5.01 9.30
N GLY A 6 -22.24 -4.77 10.50
CA GLY A 6 -22.60 -5.79 11.47
C GLY A 6 -23.67 -6.73 10.95
N ARG A 7 -23.67 -7.94 11.52
CA ARG A 7 -24.67 -9.01 11.33
C ARG A 7 -26.06 -8.47 10.93
N GLY A 8 -26.53 -8.82 9.73
CA GLY A 8 -27.94 -8.69 9.36
C GLY A 8 -28.28 -8.08 8.00
N ILE A 9 -27.34 -7.43 7.29
CA ILE A 9 -27.62 -6.98 5.91
C ILE A 9 -27.18 -8.08 4.95
N ASP A 10 -28.14 -8.89 4.50
CA ASP A 10 -27.96 -9.77 3.35
C ASP A 10 -27.88 -8.89 2.09
N VAL A 11 -26.68 -8.47 1.73
CA VAL A 11 -26.43 -7.75 0.47
C VAL A 11 -26.43 -8.78 -0.66
N SER A 12 -27.61 -9.28 -0.98
CA SER A 12 -27.82 -10.23 -2.07
C SER A 12 -27.48 -9.55 -3.41
N THR A 13 -26.61 -10.19 -4.20
CA THR A 13 -26.31 -9.90 -5.63
C THR A 13 -26.24 -8.42 -6.01
N VAL A 14 -25.07 -7.81 -5.86
CA VAL A 14 -24.82 -6.44 -6.34
C VAL A 14 -24.50 -6.46 -7.84
N SER A 15 -25.08 -5.57 -8.63
CA SER A 15 -24.81 -5.47 -10.08
C SER A 15 -23.52 -4.68 -10.38
N HIS A 16 -23.16 -3.73 -9.51
CA HIS A 16 -22.03 -2.83 -9.70
C HIS A 16 -21.20 -2.71 -8.43
N ILE A 17 -19.88 -2.77 -8.59
CA ILE A 17 -18.90 -2.45 -7.55
C ILE A 17 -18.16 -1.19 -7.97
N ILE A 18 -18.01 -0.24 -7.05
CA ILE A 18 -17.28 1.02 -7.28
C ILE A 18 -16.22 1.11 -6.19
N ASN A 19 -14.97 0.90 -6.56
CA ASN A 19 -13.82 1.17 -5.69
C ASN A 19 -13.47 2.66 -5.84
N TYR A 20 -13.84 3.46 -4.85
CA TYR A 20 -13.51 4.88 -4.81
C TYR A 20 -12.00 5.13 -4.71
N ASP A 21 -11.32 4.33 -3.89
CA ASP A 21 -9.87 4.27 -3.82
C ASP A 21 -9.40 2.90 -4.30
N ILE A 22 -8.23 2.86 -4.95
CA ILE A 22 -7.64 1.59 -5.36
C ILE A 22 -7.33 0.72 -4.12
N PRO A 23 -7.67 -0.58 -4.13
CA PRO A 23 -7.23 -1.48 -3.07
C PRO A 23 -5.70 -1.56 -2.99
N LEU A 24 -5.15 -1.53 -1.77
CA LEU A 24 -3.71 -1.64 -1.54
C LEU A 24 -3.16 -3.05 -1.82
N ASP A 25 -4.00 -4.07 -1.62
CA ASP A 25 -3.70 -5.47 -1.89
C ASP A 25 -4.61 -5.99 -3.03
N CYS A 26 -4.05 -6.90 -3.82
CA CYS A 26 -4.74 -7.59 -4.91
C CYS A 26 -5.85 -8.51 -4.38
N ASP A 27 -5.63 -9.19 -3.26
CA ASP A 27 -6.62 -10.10 -2.67
C ASP A 27 -7.88 -9.30 -2.25
N ASP A 28 -7.67 -8.11 -1.71
CA ASP A 28 -8.73 -7.16 -1.40
C ASP A 28 -9.55 -6.76 -2.63
N TYR A 29 -8.88 -6.50 -3.75
CA TYR A 29 -9.56 -6.20 -5.02
C TYR A 29 -10.45 -7.38 -5.44
N VAL A 30 -9.91 -8.60 -5.46
CA VAL A 30 -10.63 -9.82 -5.85
C VAL A 30 -11.85 -10.07 -4.94
N HIS A 31 -11.67 -9.93 -3.63
CA HIS A 31 -12.76 -10.14 -2.66
C HIS A 31 -13.90 -9.11 -2.78
N ARG A 32 -13.57 -7.87 -3.18
CA ARG A 32 -14.57 -6.81 -3.42
C ARG A 32 -15.33 -7.05 -4.72
N VAL A 33 -14.64 -7.29 -5.83
CA VAL A 33 -15.30 -7.50 -7.13
C VAL A 33 -16.02 -8.85 -7.19
N GLY A 34 -15.60 -9.85 -6.42
CA GLY A 34 -16.29 -11.15 -6.27
C GLY A 34 -17.69 -11.08 -5.62
N ARG A 35 -18.17 -9.88 -5.28
CA ARG A 35 -19.53 -9.60 -4.81
C ARG A 35 -20.53 -9.38 -5.96
N THR A 36 -20.05 -9.19 -7.19
CA THR A 36 -20.89 -9.08 -8.40
C THR A 36 -20.75 -10.31 -9.33
N GLY A 37 -21.53 -10.39 -10.40
CA GLY A 37 -21.35 -11.38 -11.47
C GLY A 37 -21.66 -12.84 -11.11
N ARG A 38 -22.57 -13.11 -10.16
CA ARG A 38 -22.92 -14.47 -9.71
C ARG A 38 -24.13 -15.03 -10.46
N MET A 39 -24.19 -16.35 -10.62
CA MET A 39 -25.34 -17.10 -11.17
C MET A 39 -25.76 -16.68 -12.59
N GLY A 40 -24.79 -16.54 -13.50
CA GLY A 40 -25.05 -16.26 -14.91
C GLY A 40 -25.52 -14.83 -15.20
N ARG A 41 -25.44 -13.93 -14.22
CA ARG A 41 -25.67 -12.50 -14.40
C ARG A 41 -24.35 -11.78 -14.61
N ASP A 42 -24.34 -10.78 -15.48
CA ASP A 42 -23.21 -9.90 -15.64
C ASP A 42 -23.05 -9.00 -14.41
N GLY A 43 -21.79 -8.63 -14.14
CA GLY A 43 -21.41 -7.74 -13.06
C GLY A 43 -20.34 -6.77 -13.54
N ILE A 44 -20.42 -5.52 -13.11
CA ILE A 44 -19.48 -4.47 -13.51
C ILE A 44 -18.73 -3.96 -12.29
N ALA A 45 -17.42 -3.76 -12.43
CA ALA A 45 -16.60 -3.15 -11.39
C ALA A 45 -15.83 -1.96 -11.98
N PHE A 46 -15.98 -0.81 -11.35
CA PHE A 46 -15.21 0.40 -11.62
C PHE A 46 -14.23 0.64 -10.47
N THR A 47 -13.04 1.09 -10.81
CA THR A 47 -12.03 1.50 -9.82
C THR A 47 -11.47 2.83 -10.28
N PHE A 48 -11.57 3.85 -9.43
CA PHE A 48 -10.89 5.11 -9.66
C PHE A 48 -9.43 4.95 -9.25
N VAL A 49 -8.55 5.53 -10.07
CA VAL A 49 -7.10 5.41 -9.92
C VAL A 49 -6.50 6.77 -10.17
N THR A 50 -5.67 7.24 -9.25
CA THR A 50 -4.92 8.48 -9.41
C THR A 50 -3.57 8.22 -10.12
N PRO A 51 -2.89 9.24 -10.67
CA PRO A 51 -1.62 9.04 -11.37
C PRO A 51 -0.51 8.39 -10.51
N ASP A 52 -0.53 8.61 -9.21
CA ASP A 52 0.41 8.06 -8.22
C ASP A 52 0.13 6.59 -7.86
N GLU A 53 -1.02 6.05 -8.26
CA GLU A 53 -1.48 4.70 -7.92
C GLU A 53 -1.17 3.64 -9.01
N GLY A 54 -0.32 3.98 -9.97
CA GLY A 54 0.01 3.10 -11.10
C GLY A 54 0.65 1.76 -10.69
N GLN A 55 1.38 1.73 -9.57
CA GLN A 55 1.98 0.49 -9.07
C GLN A 55 0.93 -0.48 -8.54
N GLN A 56 -0.05 0.00 -7.78
CA GLN A 56 -1.17 -0.78 -7.27
C GLN A 56 -2.00 -1.32 -8.44
N LEU A 57 -2.29 -0.49 -9.43
CA LEU A 57 -3.01 -0.91 -10.64
C LEU A 57 -2.26 -2.05 -11.36
N THR A 58 -0.96 -1.88 -11.58
CA THR A 58 -0.14 -2.90 -12.23
C THR A 58 -0.13 -4.21 -11.44
N ALA A 59 -0.02 -4.15 -10.11
CA ALA A 59 -0.05 -5.33 -9.27
C ALA A 59 -1.37 -6.09 -9.40
N ILE A 60 -2.50 -5.36 -9.38
CA ILE A 60 -3.84 -5.93 -9.55
C ILE A 60 -3.97 -6.60 -10.92
N GLU A 61 -3.61 -5.91 -12.01
CA GLU A 61 -3.69 -6.43 -13.38
C GLU A 61 -2.88 -7.71 -13.58
N LEU A 62 -1.68 -7.76 -13.00
CA LEU A 62 -0.83 -8.95 -13.00
C LEU A 62 -1.46 -10.09 -12.21
N ASN A 63 -1.99 -9.82 -11.02
CA ASN A 63 -2.63 -10.84 -10.17
C ASN A 63 -3.85 -11.47 -10.85
N ILE A 64 -4.70 -10.67 -11.48
CA ILE A 64 -5.90 -11.16 -12.19
C ILE A 64 -5.61 -11.59 -13.64
N ASN A 65 -4.35 -11.47 -14.09
CA ASN A 65 -3.90 -11.75 -15.46
C ASN A 65 -4.74 -11.04 -16.54
N LYS A 66 -5.11 -9.78 -16.30
CA LYS A 66 -5.96 -9.01 -17.20
C LYS A 66 -5.70 -7.51 -17.07
N LEU A 67 -5.49 -6.85 -18.20
CA LEU A 67 -5.45 -5.39 -18.27
C LEU A 67 -6.86 -4.81 -18.08
N LEU A 68 -7.01 -3.90 -17.13
CA LEU A 68 -8.25 -3.20 -16.89
C LEU A 68 -8.43 -2.11 -17.95
N LYS A 69 -9.63 -2.05 -18.54
CA LYS A 69 -9.94 -1.03 -19.53
C LYS A 69 -10.09 0.31 -18.83
N ARG A 70 -9.38 1.33 -19.31
CA ARG A 70 -9.62 2.71 -18.90
C ARG A 70 -10.96 3.16 -19.48
N ASP A 71 -11.89 3.52 -18.61
CA ASP A 71 -13.15 4.13 -19.04
C ASP A 71 -12.92 5.63 -19.27
N GLY A 72 -13.33 6.11 -20.44
CA GLY A 72 -13.14 7.49 -20.86
C GLY A 72 -14.20 8.38 -20.24
N PHE A 73 -14.14 8.59 -18.93
CA PHE A 73 -14.98 9.62 -18.31
C PHE A 73 -14.26 10.96 -18.41
N GLU A 74 -14.92 11.97 -18.97
CA GLU A 74 -14.45 13.35 -18.88
C GLU A 74 -14.58 13.81 -17.43
N SER A 75 -13.58 13.51 -16.60
CA SER A 75 -13.50 14.14 -15.29
C SER A 75 -13.29 15.63 -15.52
N SER A 76 -14.20 16.47 -15.00
CA SER A 76 -13.90 17.89 -14.77
C SER A 76 -12.51 17.98 -14.14
N GLU A 77 -11.66 18.87 -14.68
CA GLU A 77 -10.22 18.91 -14.42
C GLU A 77 -9.83 18.49 -12.99
N PRO A 78 -8.76 17.69 -12.82
CA PRO A 78 -8.32 17.29 -11.50
C PRO A 78 -8.08 18.55 -10.68
N VAL A 79 -8.91 18.75 -9.63
CA VAL A 79 -8.70 19.81 -8.67
C VAL A 79 -7.36 19.52 -8.04
N LYS A 80 -6.33 20.26 -8.45
CA LYS A 80 -5.03 20.28 -7.79
C LYS A 80 -5.25 20.88 -6.42
N GLU A 81 -5.71 20.08 -5.46
CA GLU A 81 -5.56 20.43 -4.07
C GLU A 81 -4.06 20.45 -3.80
N LYS A 82 -3.53 21.67 -3.75
CA LYS A 82 -2.20 21.98 -3.28
C LYS A 82 -2.14 21.42 -1.86
N ARG A 83 -1.61 20.21 -1.71
CA ARG A 83 -1.18 19.68 -0.42
C ARG A 83 -0.08 20.62 0.07
N GLU A 84 -0.46 21.68 0.76
CA GLU A 84 0.47 22.51 1.48
C GLU A 84 1.19 21.59 2.46
N SER A 85 2.51 21.60 2.36
CA SER A 85 3.44 20.77 3.09
C SER A 85 3.23 20.91 4.60
N VAL A 86 2.46 20.01 5.20
CA VAL A 86 2.32 19.89 6.67
C VAL A 86 3.63 19.34 7.29
N GLU A 87 4.59 18.90 6.47
CA GLU A 87 5.91 18.41 6.89
C GLU A 87 6.74 19.47 7.65
N ALA A 88 6.50 20.76 7.44
CA ALA A 88 7.33 21.82 7.99
C ALA A 88 7.03 22.17 9.46
N GLU A 89 5.83 21.92 9.98
CA GLU A 89 5.48 22.28 11.37
C GLU A 89 5.76 21.17 12.41
N VAL A 90 5.83 19.90 12.01
CA VAL A 90 6.04 18.78 12.97
C VAL A 90 7.50 18.72 13.46
N ALA A 91 8.44 19.37 12.77
CA ALA A 91 9.85 19.36 13.13
C ALA A 91 10.19 20.24 14.35
N GLU A 92 9.36 21.21 14.74
CA GLU A 92 9.69 22.11 15.87
C GLU A 92 9.33 21.56 17.25
N VAL A 93 8.45 20.56 17.38
CA VAL A 93 7.95 20.09 18.69
C VAL A 93 8.63 18.81 19.20
N ALA A 94 9.70 18.33 18.57
CA ALA A 94 10.43 17.16 19.07
C ALA A 94 11.37 17.54 20.25
N PRO A 95 11.18 16.99 21.47
CA PRO A 95 12.06 17.29 22.59
C PRO A 95 13.45 16.70 22.36
N LYS A 96 14.49 17.54 22.50
CA LYS A 96 15.90 17.14 22.39
C LYS A 96 16.24 16.03 23.39
N ARG A 97 16.23 14.77 22.95
CA ARG A 97 16.77 13.65 23.75
C ARG A 97 18.27 13.85 23.94
N LYS A 98 18.68 14.04 25.20
CA LYS A 98 20.10 14.03 25.60
C LYS A 98 20.72 12.70 25.19
N ARG A 99 21.79 12.75 24.39
CA ARG A 99 22.56 11.56 24.00
C ARG A 99 23.19 10.94 25.25
N LEU A 100 22.70 9.77 25.65
CA LEU A 100 23.35 8.96 26.67
C LEU A 100 24.52 8.21 26.01
N PHE A 101 25.73 8.73 26.24
CA PHE A 101 27.09 8.21 26.06
C PHE A 101 27.44 7.23 24.90
N PRO A 102 28.57 7.45 24.19
CA PRO A 102 29.02 6.56 23.12
C PRO A 102 29.56 5.23 23.68
N ILE A 103 28.94 4.11 23.29
CA ILE A 103 29.48 2.76 23.52
C ILE A 103 30.77 2.62 22.69
N LYS A 104 31.93 2.64 23.35
CA LYS A 104 33.22 2.30 22.74
C LYS A 104 33.25 0.80 22.42
N ARG A 105 33.03 0.42 21.16
CA ARG A 105 33.40 -0.94 20.68
C ARG A 105 34.92 -0.97 20.55
N LYS A 106 35.61 -1.67 21.46
CA LYS A 106 37.03 -2.01 21.29
C LYS A 106 37.18 -2.98 20.11
N ALA A 107 37.97 -2.58 19.12
CA ALA A 107 38.43 -3.45 18.06
C ALA A 107 39.32 -4.55 18.66
N SER A 108 38.97 -5.81 18.45
CA SER A 108 39.83 -6.95 18.81
C SER A 108 41.00 -7.00 17.83
N GLN A 109 42.17 -6.54 18.28
CA GLN A 109 43.43 -6.68 17.56
C GLN A 109 43.94 -8.12 17.68
N ARG A 110 43.85 -8.85 16.56
CA ARG A 110 44.86 -9.76 16.00
C ARG A 110 46.02 -10.16 16.93
N LEU A 111 46.04 -11.42 17.37
CA LEU A 111 47.28 -12.12 17.70
C LEU A 111 47.61 -13.08 16.55
N LYS A 112 48.56 -12.68 15.69
CA LYS A 112 49.35 -13.61 14.87
C LYS A 112 50.76 -13.61 15.47
N ARG A 113 51.30 -14.83 15.67
CA ARG A 113 52.70 -15.24 15.87
C ARG A 113 53.22 -15.40 17.31
N VAL A 114 53.45 -16.66 17.66
CA VAL A 114 54.66 -17.19 18.31
C VAL A 114 55.01 -18.45 17.48
N GLY A 115 56.14 -18.54 16.76
CA GLY A 115 57.49 -18.77 17.28
C GLY A 115 57.67 -20.28 17.54
N ALA A 116 58.11 -21.07 16.57
CA ALA A 116 59.50 -21.54 16.44
C ALA A 116 60.01 -22.45 17.60
N ARG A 117 60.40 -23.69 17.22
CA ARG A 117 61.44 -24.57 17.80
C ARG A 117 61.21 -25.30 19.15
N ASN A 118 61.17 -26.63 19.07
CA ASN A 118 62.08 -27.63 19.68
C ASN A 118 61.34 -28.89 20.17
N GLY A 119 61.84 -30.06 19.76
CA GLY A 119 61.39 -31.38 20.23
C GLY A 119 61.19 -32.36 19.10
#